data_AF-A0A517XZ53-F1
#
_entry.id   AF-A0A517XZ53-F1
#
_cell.length_a   1.000
_cell.length_b   1.000
_cell.length_c   1.000
_cell.angle_alpha   90.00
_cell.angle_beta   90.00
_cell.angle_gamma   90.00
#
_symmetry.space_group_name_H-M   'P 1'
#
loop_
_entity.id
_entity.type
_entity.pdbx_description
1 polymer ?
#
loop_
_entity_poly.entity_id
_entity_poly.type
_entity_poly.pdbx_seq_one_letter_code
_entity_poly.pdbx_strand_id
1 'polypeptide(L)'
;MDDSTDPTDRLLQRAADRLTGHPKRLFQAEVAVALCGGSARRAERRFGWGRDAVRTGLHELASGIRCVDNFPARGRVRTEDADTSLAADIRDLVEPRTHADPELKTDRRYTDLAAREVLARLRASGYADADLPAERTMRDILNRMGYRLARVRKGRPLKKTADTDLIFANVVAARAAAAADPGSLEISVDTKAKVAEGAYVRGGKNPDGR
;
A
#
# COMPACT_ATOMS: atom_id res chain seq x y z
N MET A 1 36.91 14.61 42.82
CA MET A 1 36.80 15.88 42.07
C MET A 1 35.34 16.22 42.05
N ASP A 2 35.02 17.42 42.50
CA ASP A 2 33.73 17.90 42.98
C ASP A 2 32.60 17.72 41.95
N ASP A 3 31.61 16.88 42.25
CA ASP A 3 30.45 16.55 41.39
C ASP A 3 29.27 17.52 41.64
N SER A 4 29.61 18.75 42.01
CA SER A 4 28.69 19.87 42.07
C SER A 4 28.41 20.33 40.63
N THR A 5 27.40 19.76 39.96
CA THR A 5 26.85 20.34 38.72
C THR A 5 26.54 21.82 38.92
N ASP A 6 27.29 22.71 38.27
CA ASP A 6 27.07 24.16 38.24
C ASP A 6 25.59 24.44 37.91
N PRO A 7 24.88 25.28 38.69
CA PRO A 7 23.52 25.70 38.37
C PRO A 7 23.36 26.17 36.91
N THR A 8 24.39 26.77 36.34
CA THR A 8 24.47 27.19 34.95
C THR A 8 24.42 26.00 33.99
N ASP A 9 25.19 24.93 34.27
CA ASP A 9 25.23 23.73 33.45
C ASP A 9 23.84 23.05 33.41
N ARG A 10 23.14 23.02 34.56
CA ARG A 10 21.76 22.49 34.62
C ARG A 10 20.78 23.32 33.80
N LEU A 11 20.90 24.64 33.80
CA LEU A 11 20.06 25.52 32.98
C LEU A 11 20.32 25.30 31.48
N LEU A 12 21.58 25.16 31.07
CA LEU A 12 21.97 24.88 29.69
C LEU A 12 21.47 23.51 29.21
N GLN A 13 21.55 22.48 30.05
CA GLN A 13 20.97 21.16 29.77
C GLN A 13 19.46 21.25 29.55
N ARG A 14 18.74 21.93 30.46
CA ARG A 14 17.29 22.15 30.32
C ARG A 14 16.92 22.94 29.07
N ALA A 15 17.71 23.94 28.70
CA ALA A 15 17.51 24.69 27.47
C ALA A 15 17.68 23.80 26.23
N ALA A 16 18.72 22.98 26.19
CA ALA A 16 18.92 22.01 25.10
C ALA A 16 17.77 21.00 25.01
N ASP A 17 17.21 20.57 26.13
CA ASP A 17 16.11 19.59 26.15
C ASP A 17 14.76 20.14 25.68
N ARG A 18 14.59 21.46 25.70
CA ARG A 18 13.43 22.14 25.12
C ARG A 18 13.53 22.30 23.60
N LEU A 19 14.71 22.11 23.02
CA LEU A 19 14.95 22.19 21.59
C LEU A 19 14.91 20.79 20.95
N THR A 20 14.63 20.72 19.65
CA THR A 20 14.67 19.46 18.89
C THR A 20 15.40 19.66 17.56
N GLY A 21 15.94 18.58 17.00
CA GLY A 21 16.58 18.59 15.67
C GLY A 21 17.74 19.58 15.55
N HIS A 22 17.75 20.35 14.46
CA HIS A 22 18.83 21.28 14.12
C HIS A 22 19.01 22.44 15.12
N PRO A 23 17.95 23.13 15.60
CA PRO A 23 18.09 24.13 16.67
C PRO A 23 18.79 23.60 17.93
N LYS A 24 18.50 22.36 18.34
CA LYS A 24 19.19 21.72 19.49
C LYS A 24 20.68 21.57 19.22
N ARG A 25 21.06 21.11 18.01
CA ARG A 25 22.46 20.93 17.64
C ARG A 25 23.23 22.25 17.56
N LEU A 26 22.63 23.30 16.99
CA LEU A 26 23.24 24.64 16.95
C LEU A 26 23.48 25.17 18.35
N PHE A 27 22.47 25.12 19.22
CA PHE A 27 22.60 25.54 20.61
C PHE A 27 23.73 24.78 21.33
N GLN A 28 23.76 23.45 21.20
CA GLN A 28 24.81 22.63 21.80
C GLN A 28 26.20 22.95 21.24
N ALA A 29 26.30 23.30 19.96
CA ALA A 29 27.55 23.69 19.32
C ALA A 29 28.05 25.05 19.80
N GLU A 30 27.18 26.06 19.89
CA GLU A 30 27.51 27.38 20.43
C GLU A 30 28.02 27.27 21.87
N VAL A 31 27.31 26.51 22.71
CA VAL A 31 27.74 26.25 24.09
C VAL A 31 29.06 25.47 24.12
N ALA A 32 29.26 24.50 23.22
CA ALA A 32 30.50 23.74 23.14
C ALA A 32 31.69 24.63 22.72
N VAL A 33 31.49 25.58 21.81
CA VAL A 33 32.51 26.58 21.45
C VAL A 33 32.86 27.43 22.67
N ALA A 34 31.85 28.01 23.32
CA ALA A 34 32.05 28.95 24.44
C ALA A 34 32.65 28.30 25.69
N LEU A 35 32.18 27.12 26.09
CA LEU A 35 32.50 26.52 27.40
C LEU A 35 33.37 25.26 27.32
N CYS A 36 33.51 24.68 26.11
CA CYS A 36 34.23 23.43 25.89
C CYS A 36 35.35 23.54 24.84
N GLY A 37 35.65 24.75 24.35
CA GLY A 37 36.68 24.98 23.33
C GLY A 37 36.40 24.24 22.01
N GLY A 38 35.12 24.10 21.65
CA GLY A 38 34.69 23.36 20.46
C GLY A 38 34.85 21.84 20.56
N SER A 39 35.12 21.29 21.75
CA SER A 39 35.35 19.84 21.92
C SER A 39 34.08 19.08 22.29
N ALA A 40 33.59 18.26 21.36
CA ALA A 40 32.45 17.36 21.60
C ALA A 40 32.67 16.40 22.79
N ARG A 41 33.91 15.95 23.02
CA ARG A 41 34.25 15.09 24.18
C ARG A 41 34.14 15.84 25.50
N ARG A 42 34.50 17.12 25.54
CA ARG A 42 34.33 17.96 26.74
C ARG A 42 32.85 18.27 26.99
N ALA A 43 32.08 18.53 25.93
CA ALA A 43 30.64 18.74 26.02
C ALA A 43 29.90 17.50 26.53
N GLU A 44 30.29 16.29 26.08
CA GLU A 44 29.76 15.03 26.62
C GLU A 44 30.06 14.89 28.12
N ARG A 45 31.32 15.09 28.54
CA ARG A 45 31.68 14.97 29.96
C ARG A 45 31.03 16.01 30.86
N ARG A 46 30.85 17.24 30.38
CA ARG A 46 30.30 18.36 31.16
C ARG A 46 28.77 18.37 31.19
N PHE A 47 28.13 18.13 30.03
CA PHE A 47 26.69 18.30 29.86
C PHE A 47 25.94 16.99 29.55
N GLY A 48 26.64 15.88 29.31
CA GLY A 48 26.02 14.60 28.93
C GLY A 48 25.50 14.57 27.47
N TRP A 49 25.92 15.52 26.63
CA TRP A 49 25.44 15.59 25.24
C TRP A 49 26.14 14.58 24.32
N GLY A 50 25.37 14.00 23.39
CA GLY A 50 25.90 13.04 22.42
C GLY A 50 26.94 13.65 21.49
N ARG A 51 28.11 13.03 21.40
CA ARG A 51 29.27 13.54 20.64
C ARG A 51 28.97 13.79 19.16
N ASP A 52 28.20 12.93 18.52
CA ASP A 52 27.91 13.05 17.08
C ASP A 52 26.97 14.23 16.81
N ALA A 53 25.98 14.46 17.67
CA ALA A 53 25.10 15.63 17.57
C ALA A 53 25.87 16.95 17.71
N VAL A 54 26.80 17.01 18.69
CA VAL A 54 27.66 18.18 18.91
C VAL A 54 28.64 18.36 17.75
N ARG A 55 29.26 17.30 17.23
CA ARG A 55 30.14 17.37 16.05
C ARG A 55 29.42 17.89 14.81
N THR A 56 28.23 17.36 14.53
CA THR A 56 27.39 17.84 13.43
C THR A 56 27.04 19.30 13.64
N GLY A 57 26.59 19.68 14.85
CA GLY A 57 26.29 21.09 15.16
C GLY A 57 27.50 22.01 15.00
N LEU A 58 28.70 21.60 15.40
CA LEU A 58 29.93 22.38 15.22
C LEU A 58 30.28 22.57 13.74
N HIS A 59 30.09 21.54 12.92
CA HIS A 59 30.28 21.64 11.47
C HIS A 59 29.20 22.55 10.83
N GLU A 60 27.94 22.39 11.24
CA GLU A 60 26.82 23.25 10.80
C GLU A 60 27.09 24.72 11.15
N LEU A 61 27.56 24.99 12.37
CA LEU A 61 27.90 26.33 12.84
C LEU A 61 29.09 26.93 12.07
N ALA A 62 30.15 26.14 11.82
CA ALA A 62 31.34 26.60 11.11
C ALA A 62 31.09 26.85 9.62
N SER A 63 30.24 26.04 8.98
CA SER A 63 29.94 26.12 7.54
C SER A 63 28.74 27.03 7.22
N GLY A 64 27.87 27.31 8.20
CA GLY A 64 26.58 27.97 7.98
C GLY A 64 25.55 27.09 7.25
N ILE A 65 25.87 25.82 7.00
CA ILE A 65 25.04 24.89 6.22
C ILE A 65 24.39 23.90 7.17
N ARG A 66 23.05 23.78 7.12
CA ARG A 66 22.31 22.74 7.85
C ARG A 66 22.55 21.36 7.24
N CYS A 67 22.98 20.40 8.04
CA CYS A 67 23.04 19.01 7.66
C CYS A 67 21.63 18.39 7.72
N VAL A 68 21.19 17.83 6.60
CA VAL A 68 19.92 17.11 6.50
C VAL A 68 20.23 15.64 6.25
N ASP A 69 19.61 14.76 7.05
CA ASP A 69 19.71 13.32 6.86
C ASP A 69 19.09 12.92 5.51
N ASN A 70 19.86 12.20 4.69
CA ASN A 70 19.36 11.62 3.45
C ASN A 70 18.69 10.27 3.71
N PHE A 71 17.63 10.26 4.53
CA PHE A 71 16.83 9.04 4.79
C PHE A 71 16.35 8.34 3.52
N PRO A 72 15.92 9.05 2.44
CA PRO A 72 15.46 8.39 1.21
C PRO A 72 16.54 7.56 0.51
N ALA A 73 17.82 7.92 0.64
CA ALA A 73 18.92 7.15 0.07
C ALA A 73 19.38 5.98 0.95
N ARG A 74 18.80 5.82 2.16
CA ARG A 74 19.09 4.68 3.02
C ARG A 74 18.18 3.51 2.65
N GLY A 75 18.74 2.30 2.70
CA GLY A 75 18.00 1.05 2.47
C GLY A 75 18.24 0.42 1.11
N ARG A 76 17.52 -0.66 0.83
CA ARG A 76 17.61 -1.39 -0.44
C ARG A 76 16.90 -0.60 -1.54
N VAL A 77 17.58 -0.42 -2.67
CA VAL A 77 16.99 0.15 -3.90
C VAL A 77 15.76 -0.67 -4.29
N ARG A 78 14.70 0.00 -4.73
CA ARG A 78 13.47 -0.68 -5.12
C ARG A 78 13.75 -1.55 -6.35
N THR A 79 13.12 -2.71 -6.44
CA THR A 79 13.36 -3.66 -7.54
C THR A 79 13.11 -3.03 -8.90
N GLU A 80 12.03 -2.25 -9.03
CA GLU A 80 11.67 -1.56 -10.27
C GLU A 80 12.60 -0.39 -10.64
N ASP A 81 13.35 0.15 -9.67
CA ASP A 81 14.37 1.17 -9.91
C ASP A 81 15.72 0.54 -10.26
N ALA A 82 16.02 -0.63 -9.67
CA ALA A 82 17.25 -1.37 -9.91
C ALA A 82 17.24 -2.12 -11.25
N ASP A 83 16.08 -2.66 -11.65
CA ASP A 83 15.88 -3.37 -12.92
C ASP A 83 14.81 -2.66 -13.75
N THR A 84 15.28 -1.75 -14.61
CA THR A 84 14.43 -0.95 -15.49
C THR A 84 13.79 -1.77 -16.61
N SER A 85 14.42 -2.87 -17.03
CA SER A 85 13.87 -3.83 -17.99
C SER A 85 12.66 -4.55 -17.44
N LEU A 86 12.78 -5.14 -16.24
CA LEU A 86 11.65 -5.78 -15.55
C LEU A 86 10.51 -4.79 -15.34
N ALA A 87 10.81 -3.54 -14.98
CA ALA A 87 9.79 -2.52 -14.84
C ALA A 87 9.08 -2.19 -16.15
N ALA A 88 9.79 -2.21 -17.29
CA ALA A 88 9.19 -2.03 -18.61
C ALA A 88 8.27 -3.20 -18.97
N ASP A 89 8.75 -4.43 -18.78
CA ASP A 89 7.98 -5.64 -19.09
C ASP A 89 6.70 -5.75 -18.24
N ILE A 90 6.77 -5.34 -16.96
CA ILE A 90 5.59 -5.23 -16.11
C ILE A 90 4.59 -4.21 -16.68
N ARG A 91 5.05 -3.06 -17.17
CA ARG A 91 4.17 -2.05 -17.79
C ARG A 91 3.51 -2.61 -19.04
N ASP A 92 4.27 -3.23 -19.93
CA ASP A 92 3.74 -3.78 -21.18
C ASP A 92 2.70 -4.87 -20.93
N LEU A 93 2.85 -5.62 -19.84
CA LEU A 93 1.89 -6.63 -19.44
C LEU A 93 0.60 -6.06 -18.83
N VAL A 94 0.72 -5.02 -18.00
CA VAL A 94 -0.37 -4.53 -17.15
C VAL A 94 -1.14 -3.36 -17.78
N GLU A 95 -0.45 -2.46 -18.49
CA GLU A 95 -1.05 -1.25 -19.08
C GLU A 95 -2.22 -1.57 -20.03
N PRO A 96 -2.15 -2.58 -20.93
CA PRO A 96 -3.27 -2.92 -21.81
C PRO A 96 -4.54 -3.38 -21.08
N ARG A 97 -4.41 -3.81 -19.82
CA ARG A 97 -5.50 -4.30 -18.96
C ARG A 97 -5.75 -3.35 -17.80
N THR A 98 -5.44 -2.08 -18.02
CA THR A 98 -5.61 -1.02 -17.04
C THR A 98 -6.72 -0.07 -17.48
N HIS A 99 -7.54 0.33 -16.52
CA HIS A 99 -8.62 1.29 -16.70
C HIS A 99 -8.38 2.49 -15.77
N ALA A 100 -8.74 3.68 -16.23
CA ALA A 100 -8.75 4.86 -15.38
C ALA A 100 -9.82 4.72 -14.29
N ASP A 101 -9.74 5.57 -13.28
CA ASP A 101 -10.76 5.69 -12.25
C ASP A 101 -12.16 5.90 -12.87
N PRO A 102 -13.15 5.03 -12.61
CA PRO A 102 -14.49 5.16 -13.19
C PRO A 102 -15.16 6.51 -12.91
N GLU A 103 -14.84 7.13 -11.77
CA GLU A 103 -15.37 8.46 -11.41
C GLU A 103 -14.51 9.61 -11.94
N LEU A 104 -13.34 9.32 -12.53
CA LEU A 104 -12.34 10.29 -13.01
C LEU A 104 -11.92 11.31 -11.94
N LYS A 105 -12.06 10.97 -10.65
CA LYS A 105 -11.67 11.83 -9.53
C LYS A 105 -10.20 11.69 -9.16
N THR A 106 -9.58 10.60 -9.59
CA THR A 106 -8.19 10.30 -9.26
C THR A 106 -7.44 9.80 -10.49
N ASP A 107 -6.13 10.01 -10.52
CA ASP A 107 -5.22 9.45 -11.52
C ASP A 107 -4.93 7.95 -11.30
N ARG A 108 -5.77 7.27 -10.51
CA ARG A 108 -5.58 5.87 -10.17
C ARG A 108 -5.87 5.00 -11.39
N ARG A 109 -4.99 4.02 -11.56
CA ARG A 109 -5.06 3.02 -12.61
C ARG A 109 -5.47 1.68 -12.01
N TYR A 110 -6.59 1.16 -12.48
CA TYR A 110 -7.14 -0.10 -12.02
C TYR A 110 -6.88 -1.21 -13.02
N THR A 111 -6.23 -2.28 -12.58
CA THR A 111 -6.00 -3.48 -13.38
C THR A 111 -6.80 -4.66 -12.85
N ASP A 112 -7.19 -5.55 -13.75
CA ASP A 112 -7.80 -6.84 -13.40
C ASP A 112 -6.76 -7.95 -13.14
N LEU A 113 -5.47 -7.67 -13.34
CA LEU A 113 -4.37 -8.61 -13.14
C LEU A 113 -3.90 -8.64 -11.68
N ALA A 114 -3.99 -9.81 -11.07
CA ALA A 114 -3.39 -10.04 -9.76
C ALA A 114 -1.87 -10.20 -9.84
N ALA A 115 -1.15 -9.86 -8.76
CA ALA A 115 0.31 -9.99 -8.69
C ALA A 115 0.82 -11.41 -9.06
N ARG A 116 0.09 -12.46 -8.65
CA ARG A 116 0.40 -13.86 -9.02
C ARG A 116 0.29 -14.13 -10.52
N GLU A 117 -0.65 -13.47 -11.20
CA GLU A 117 -0.88 -13.62 -12.64
C GLU A 117 0.19 -12.87 -13.43
N VAL A 118 0.58 -11.68 -12.96
CA VAL A 118 1.73 -10.94 -13.48
C VAL A 118 2.99 -11.79 -13.40
N LEU A 119 3.29 -12.38 -12.23
CA LEU A 119 4.43 -13.29 -12.07
C LEU A 119 4.36 -14.51 -12.98
N ALA A 120 3.20 -15.16 -13.10
CA ALA A 120 3.03 -16.31 -13.98
C ALA A 120 3.31 -15.97 -15.46
N ARG A 121 2.89 -14.78 -15.90
CA ARG A 121 3.16 -14.32 -17.26
C ARG A 121 4.61 -13.92 -17.48
N LEU A 122 5.26 -13.27 -16.52
CA LEU A 122 6.69 -12.97 -16.60
C LEU A 122 7.53 -14.26 -16.69
N ARG A 123 7.19 -15.29 -15.92
CA ARG A 123 7.80 -16.63 -16.06
C ARG A 123 7.61 -17.20 -17.46
N ALA A 124 6.41 -17.09 -18.01
CA ALA A 124 6.12 -17.55 -19.37
C ALA A 124 6.90 -16.77 -20.43
N SER A 125 7.27 -15.51 -20.17
CA SER A 125 8.13 -14.70 -21.02
C SER A 125 9.63 -15.03 -20.89
N GLY A 126 10.04 -15.94 -20.00
CA GLY A 126 11.42 -16.44 -19.88
C GLY A 126 12.18 -16.01 -18.63
N TYR A 127 11.55 -15.30 -17.68
CA TYR A 127 12.19 -14.95 -16.42
C TYR A 127 12.40 -16.17 -15.52
N ALA A 128 13.60 -16.30 -14.95
CA ALA A 128 13.88 -17.33 -13.94
C ALA A 128 13.24 -16.96 -12.58
N ASP A 129 12.87 -17.97 -11.79
CA ASP A 129 12.27 -17.76 -10.47
C ASP A 129 13.18 -16.99 -9.50
N ALA A 130 14.50 -17.07 -9.68
CA ALA A 130 15.48 -16.37 -8.84
C ALA A 130 15.49 -14.85 -9.11
N ASP A 131 15.13 -14.44 -10.33
CA ASP A 131 15.15 -13.04 -10.76
C ASP A 131 13.80 -12.34 -10.48
N LEU A 132 12.77 -13.13 -10.18
CA LEU A 132 11.44 -12.61 -9.90
C LEU A 132 11.23 -12.36 -8.39
N PRO A 133 10.59 -11.24 -8.03
CA PRO A 133 10.25 -10.98 -6.64
C PRO A 133 9.13 -11.92 -6.16
N ALA A 134 9.05 -12.11 -4.85
CA ALA A 134 7.92 -12.82 -4.24
C ALA A 134 6.58 -12.11 -4.53
N GLU A 135 5.46 -12.83 -4.48
CA GLU A 135 4.13 -12.29 -4.82
C GLU A 135 3.77 -11.01 -4.06
N ARG A 136 4.09 -10.96 -2.76
CA ARG A 136 3.85 -9.77 -1.93
C ARG A 136 4.65 -8.57 -2.44
N THR A 137 5.92 -8.79 -2.76
CA THR A 137 6.80 -7.75 -3.30
C THR A 137 6.33 -7.31 -4.68
N MET A 138 5.89 -8.22 -5.54
CA MET A 138 5.26 -7.87 -6.83
C MET A 138 4.02 -6.98 -6.64
N ARG A 139 3.16 -7.30 -5.66
CA ARG A 139 2.02 -6.44 -5.32
C ARG A 139 2.46 -5.04 -4.90
N ASP A 140 3.52 -4.94 -4.10
CA ASP A 140 4.04 -3.64 -3.67
C ASP A 140 4.68 -2.87 -4.84
N ILE A 141 5.35 -3.56 -5.77
CA ILE A 141 5.88 -2.97 -7.02
C ILE A 141 4.73 -2.39 -7.85
N LEU A 142 3.69 -3.19 -8.15
CA LEU A 142 2.52 -2.73 -8.90
C LEU A 142 1.87 -1.50 -8.24
N ASN A 143 1.72 -1.54 -6.93
CA ASN A 143 1.17 -0.44 -6.14
C ASN A 143 2.00 0.85 -6.22
N ARG A 144 3.34 0.75 -6.26
CA ARG A 144 4.25 1.89 -6.40
C ARG A 144 4.29 2.42 -7.83
N MET A 145 4.14 1.54 -8.82
CA MET A 145 3.99 1.89 -10.24
C MET A 145 2.61 2.49 -10.57
N GLY A 146 1.69 2.55 -9.60
CA GLY A 146 0.38 3.20 -9.73
C GLY A 146 -0.77 2.26 -10.09
N TYR A 147 -0.52 0.97 -10.24
CA TYR A 147 -1.54 -0.04 -10.55
C TYR A 147 -2.21 -0.55 -9.29
N ARG A 148 -3.53 -0.55 -9.29
CA ARG A 148 -4.37 -1.08 -8.20
C ARG A 148 -5.22 -2.22 -8.74
N LEU A 149 -5.25 -3.33 -8.01
CA LEU A 149 -6.15 -4.43 -8.35
C LEU A 149 -7.60 -4.01 -8.10
N ALA A 150 -8.43 -4.02 -9.13
CA ALA A 150 -9.87 -3.94 -8.98
C ALA A 150 -10.53 -5.05 -9.77
N ARG A 151 -11.53 -5.69 -9.15
CA ARG A 151 -12.37 -6.63 -9.88
C ARG A 151 -13.31 -5.82 -10.77
N VAL A 152 -13.10 -5.90 -12.08
CA VAL A 152 -14.01 -5.31 -13.06
C VAL A 152 -15.36 -6.02 -12.94
N ARG A 153 -16.40 -5.27 -12.55
CA ARG A 153 -17.76 -5.78 -12.46
C ARG A 153 -18.34 -5.90 -13.88
N LYS A 154 -18.31 -7.11 -14.45
CA LYS A 154 -18.71 -7.37 -15.85
C LYS A 154 -20.18 -7.12 -16.19
N GLY A 155 -21.02 -6.77 -15.22
CA GLY A 155 -22.39 -6.32 -15.48
C GLY A 155 -23.30 -6.45 -14.27
N ARG A 156 -24.38 -5.67 -14.28
CA ARG A 156 -25.57 -5.95 -13.46
C ARG A 156 -26.54 -6.68 -14.39
N PRO A 157 -26.86 -7.97 -14.16
CA PRO A 157 -27.79 -8.69 -15.03
C PRO A 157 -29.13 -7.95 -15.10
N LEU A 158 -29.69 -7.87 -16.31
CA LEU A 158 -30.99 -7.24 -16.55
C LEU A 158 -32.08 -8.07 -15.86
N LYS A 159 -32.99 -7.40 -15.15
CA LYS A 159 -34.10 -8.06 -14.45
C LYS A 159 -35.15 -8.65 -15.42
N LYS A 160 -35.22 -8.13 -16.65
CA LYS A 160 -36.06 -8.63 -17.75
C LYS A 160 -35.27 -8.59 -19.05
N THR A 161 -35.41 -9.63 -19.87
CA THR A 161 -34.91 -9.75 -21.25
C THR A 161 -36.07 -9.65 -22.24
N ALA A 162 -35.81 -9.45 -23.53
CA ALA A 162 -36.85 -9.39 -24.56
C ALA A 162 -37.73 -10.66 -24.58
N ASP A 163 -37.13 -11.82 -24.29
CA ASP A 163 -37.81 -13.12 -24.34
C ASP A 163 -38.53 -13.47 -23.04
N THR A 164 -38.48 -12.63 -22.00
CA THR A 164 -39.03 -12.96 -20.68
C THR A 164 -40.52 -13.31 -20.77
N ASP A 165 -41.30 -12.51 -21.50
CA ASP A 165 -42.74 -12.74 -21.63
C ASP A 165 -43.04 -13.96 -22.52
N LEU A 166 -42.22 -14.22 -23.54
CA LEU A 166 -42.31 -15.43 -24.38
C LEU A 166 -42.03 -16.71 -23.59
N ILE A 167 -41.03 -16.69 -22.71
CA ILE A 167 -40.70 -17.81 -21.82
C ILE A 167 -41.90 -18.12 -20.91
N PHE A 168 -42.50 -17.11 -20.28
CA PHE A 168 -43.67 -17.33 -19.42
C PHE A 168 -44.89 -17.80 -20.21
N ALA A 169 -45.14 -17.27 -21.41
CA ALA A 169 -46.21 -17.77 -22.29
C ALA A 169 -46.01 -19.25 -22.64
N ASN A 170 -44.79 -19.67 -22.95
CA ASN A 170 -44.47 -21.07 -23.23
C ASN A 170 -44.67 -21.97 -21.99
N VAL A 171 -44.27 -21.51 -20.80
CA VAL A 171 -44.51 -22.25 -19.55
C VAL A 171 -46.02 -22.43 -19.29
N VAL A 172 -46.83 -21.40 -19.53
CA VAL A 172 -48.29 -21.48 -19.41
C VAL A 172 -48.87 -22.48 -20.41
N ALA A 173 -48.45 -22.42 -21.67
CA ALA A 173 -48.89 -23.36 -22.70
C ALA A 173 -48.51 -24.81 -22.38
N ALA A 174 -47.27 -25.05 -21.94
CA ALA A 174 -46.80 -26.36 -21.53
C ALA A 174 -47.58 -26.93 -20.34
N ARG A 175 -47.93 -26.08 -19.35
CA ARG A 175 -48.78 -26.48 -18.22
C ARG A 175 -50.19 -26.83 -18.67
N ALA A 176 -50.78 -26.06 -19.57
CA ALA A 176 -52.12 -26.35 -20.10
C ALA A 176 -52.15 -27.68 -20.87
N ALA A 177 -51.11 -27.97 -21.65
CA ALA A 177 -50.97 -29.23 -22.36
C ALA A 177 -50.83 -30.42 -21.40
N ALA A 178 -49.99 -30.30 -20.36
CA ALA A 178 -49.81 -31.33 -19.34
C ALA A 178 -51.09 -31.57 -18.52
N ALA A 179 -51.86 -30.52 -18.20
CA ALA A 179 -53.12 -30.64 -17.47
C ALA A 179 -54.22 -31.37 -18.27
N ALA A 180 -54.12 -31.38 -19.61
CA ALA A 180 -55.08 -32.06 -20.49
C ALA A 180 -54.75 -33.56 -20.67
N ASP A 181 -53.58 -34.02 -20.25
CA ASP A 181 -53.15 -35.42 -20.37
C ASP A 181 -53.43 -36.20 -19.07
N PRO A 182 -54.35 -37.19 -19.08
CA PRO A 182 -54.69 -37.99 -17.90
C PRO A 182 -53.52 -38.83 -17.36
N GLY A 183 -52.47 -39.07 -18.16
CA GLY A 183 -51.26 -39.78 -17.74
C GLY A 183 -50.21 -38.88 -17.08
N SER A 184 -50.38 -37.56 -17.14
CA SER A 184 -49.44 -36.59 -16.60
C SER A 184 -49.78 -36.25 -15.14
N LEU A 185 -48.81 -36.43 -14.25
CA LEU A 185 -48.92 -36.07 -12.84
C LEU A 185 -48.26 -34.71 -12.61
N GLU A 186 -49.02 -33.72 -12.11
CA GLU A 186 -48.47 -32.45 -11.66
C GLU A 186 -47.98 -32.57 -10.21
N ILE A 187 -46.67 -32.42 -10.01
CA ILE A 187 -46.07 -32.36 -8.68
C ILE A 187 -45.63 -30.91 -8.44
N SER A 188 -46.41 -30.19 -7.64
CA SER A 188 -46.02 -28.87 -7.15
C SER A 188 -45.31 -29.02 -5.82
N VAL A 189 -43.99 -28.82 -5.82
CA VAL A 189 -43.18 -28.81 -4.60
C VAL A 189 -42.81 -27.36 -4.29
N ASP A 190 -43.48 -26.75 -3.31
CA ASP A 190 -43.05 -25.45 -2.76
C ASP A 190 -41.88 -25.71 -1.80
N THR A 191 -40.66 -25.79 -2.33
CA THR A 191 -39.46 -25.80 -1.50
C THR A 191 -39.19 -24.39 -1.00
N LYS A 192 -40.02 -23.89 -0.09
CA LYS A 192 -39.80 -22.58 0.55
C LYS A 192 -38.75 -22.68 1.64
N ALA A 193 -37.55 -23.07 1.25
CA ALA A 193 -36.35 -22.49 1.82
C ALA A 193 -35.99 -21.31 0.92
N LYS A 194 -35.87 -20.11 1.48
CA LYS A 194 -35.20 -19.01 0.76
C LYS A 194 -33.73 -19.37 0.63
N VAL A 195 -33.40 -20.18 -0.36
CA VAL A 195 -32.03 -20.39 -0.79
C VAL A 195 -31.66 -19.10 -1.48
N ALA A 196 -30.88 -18.27 -0.79
CA ALA A 196 -30.24 -17.17 -1.48
C ALA A 196 -29.37 -17.80 -2.57
N GLU A 197 -29.48 -17.33 -3.81
CA GLU A 197 -28.65 -17.84 -4.91
C GLU A 197 -27.65 -16.78 -5.35
N GLY A 198 -26.44 -17.23 -5.67
CA GLY A 198 -25.34 -16.38 -6.10
C GLY A 198 -24.97 -15.29 -5.06
N ALA A 199 -24.81 -14.05 -5.52
CA ALA A 199 -24.35 -12.94 -4.67
C ALA A 199 -25.35 -12.49 -3.59
N TYR A 200 -26.59 -13.00 -3.59
CA TYR A 200 -27.55 -12.73 -2.52
C TYR A 200 -27.31 -13.60 -1.29
N VAL A 201 -26.52 -14.68 -1.43
CA VAL A 201 -26.00 -15.45 -0.31
C VAL A 201 -25.06 -14.52 0.47
N ARG A 202 -25.53 -14.00 1.61
CA ARG A 202 -24.77 -13.14 2.54
C ARG A 202 -24.54 -11.69 2.07
N GLY A 203 -25.45 -11.12 1.28
CA GLY A 203 -25.40 -9.70 0.91
C GLY A 203 -24.16 -9.33 0.09
N GLY A 204 -23.69 -10.22 -0.77
CA GLY A 204 -22.55 -10.00 -1.66
C GLY A 204 -21.18 -10.21 -1.00
N LYS A 205 -21.12 -10.75 0.22
CA LYS A 205 -19.87 -11.05 0.93
C LYS A 205 -19.42 -12.49 0.67
N ASN A 206 -18.17 -12.67 0.25
CA ASN A 206 -17.56 -13.99 0.13
C ASN A 206 -17.47 -14.68 1.51
N PRO A 207 -17.56 -16.02 1.59
CA PRO A 207 -17.43 -16.77 2.84
C PRO A 207 -16.06 -16.57 3.50
N ASP A 208 -15.01 -16.42 2.70
CA ASP A 208 -13.64 -16.38 3.17
C ASP A 208 -13.16 -14.93 3.30
N GLY A 209 -13.47 -14.35 4.46
CA GLY A 209 -12.66 -13.29 5.03
C GLY A 209 -11.44 -13.91 5.71
N ARG A 210 -10.39 -14.15 4.94
CA ARG A 210 -9.00 -14.11 5.40
C ARG A 210 -8.25 -13.06 4.58
#